data_AF-A0A517TEE2-F1
#
_entry.id   AF-A0A517TEE2-F1
#
_cell.length_a   1.000
_cell.length_b   1.000
_cell.length_c   1.000
_cell.angle_alpha   90.00
_cell.angle_beta   90.00
_cell.angle_gamma   90.00
#
_symmetry.space_group_name_H-M   'P 1'
#
loop_
_entity.id
_entity.type
_entity.pdbx_description
1 polymer ?
#
loop_
_entity_poly.entity_id
_entity_poly.type
_entity_poly.pdbx_seq_one_letter_code
_entity_poly.pdbx_strand_id
1 'polypeptide(L)'
;MKVGIFAPRNIPQMHTEALKAFSHGLKAHNVHHFMHPLHRGWKSCDIAVTFGIGKSSTKRGRLVHKIIKHHLRHQTKHIVIERGFLRRDMFYMVGWNGLNGRADFCNIGMPPDRFNELKVDLLPWRDPGEKILICGQVPWDSSVLHINYHQWLKQTISELRRHTDGKLVFRPHPLAKNIISEEEVSCSFSNHTALEEDLETAKATVSFNSNASVESIIMGIPTFVFDRGAMALPVANTLLQNINYPYMPERQQWVNDLAYSQWDLEEIASGKTWTHLMRKPYGTSNY
;
A
#
# COMPACT_ATOMS: atom_id res chain seq x y z
N MET A 1 23.13 13.05 12.58
CA MET A 1 22.13 12.12 12.05
C MET A 1 22.81 10.92 11.41
N LYS A 2 22.53 9.72 11.90
CA LYS A 2 23.08 8.44 11.48
C LYS A 2 21.95 7.52 11.02
N VAL A 3 22.04 6.96 9.82
CA VAL A 3 21.01 6.08 9.24
C VAL A 3 21.45 4.62 9.28
N GLY A 4 20.61 3.74 9.83
CA GLY A 4 20.83 2.30 9.87
C GLY A 4 19.92 1.57 8.88
N ILE A 5 20.50 0.97 7.84
CA ILE A 5 19.76 0.19 6.83
C ILE A 5 19.80 -1.29 7.21
N PHE A 6 18.68 -1.85 7.63
CA PHE A 6 18.60 -3.22 8.12
C PHE A 6 18.26 -4.20 6.99
N ALA A 7 19.31 -4.73 6.37
CA ALA A 7 19.23 -5.55 5.17
C ALA A 7 19.32 -7.06 5.48
N PRO A 8 18.46 -7.90 4.89
CA PRO A 8 18.51 -9.34 5.09
C PRO A 8 19.56 -10.02 4.18
N ARG A 9 20.12 -11.17 4.59
CA ARG A 9 21.24 -11.84 3.88
C ARG A 9 20.84 -12.60 2.60
N ASN A 10 19.70 -13.31 2.59
CA ASN A 10 19.32 -14.27 1.54
C ASN A 10 17.87 -14.06 1.08
N ILE A 11 17.61 -13.07 0.21
CA ILE A 11 16.26 -12.60 -0.13
C ILE A 11 16.13 -12.31 -1.62
N PRO A 12 14.89 -12.30 -2.18
CA PRO A 12 14.63 -11.76 -3.51
C PRO A 12 15.42 -10.49 -3.80
N GLN A 13 16.08 -10.51 -4.95
CA GLN A 13 17.02 -9.51 -5.43
C GLN A 13 16.48 -8.08 -5.27
N MET A 14 15.20 -7.87 -5.60
CA MET A 14 14.52 -6.58 -5.50
C MET A 14 14.60 -5.89 -4.12
N HIS A 15 14.48 -6.64 -3.01
CA HIS A 15 14.52 -6.01 -1.67
C HIS A 15 15.93 -5.50 -1.36
N THR A 16 16.93 -6.25 -1.80
CA THR A 16 18.34 -5.92 -1.58
C THR A 16 18.75 -4.74 -2.48
N GLU A 17 18.25 -4.70 -3.71
CA GLU A 17 18.47 -3.61 -4.65
C GLU A 17 17.91 -2.29 -4.13
N ALA A 18 16.65 -2.27 -3.68
CA ALA A 18 16.05 -1.04 -3.16
C ALA A 18 16.79 -0.50 -1.91
N LEU A 19 17.22 -1.37 -1.00
CA LEU A 19 18.00 -0.96 0.18
C LEU A 19 19.41 -0.48 -0.19
N LYS A 20 20.06 -1.09 -1.19
CA LYS A 20 21.37 -0.65 -1.71
C LYS A 20 21.26 0.68 -2.44
N ALA A 21 20.23 0.84 -3.28
CA ALA A 21 19.92 2.11 -3.93
C ALA A 21 19.73 3.21 -2.87
N PHE A 22 18.97 2.94 -1.81
CA PHE A 22 18.78 3.92 -0.73
C PHE A 22 20.11 4.28 -0.06
N SER A 23 20.99 3.29 0.17
CA SER A 23 22.35 3.52 0.66
C SER A 23 23.17 4.44 -0.26
N HIS A 24 23.06 4.27 -1.58
CA HIS A 24 23.73 5.15 -2.55
C HIS A 24 23.16 6.57 -2.50
N GLY A 25 21.84 6.74 -2.41
CA GLY A 25 21.20 8.05 -2.29
C GLY A 25 21.63 8.81 -1.03
N LEU A 26 21.79 8.10 0.10
CA LEU A 26 22.36 8.67 1.32
C LEU A 26 23.82 9.09 1.16
N LYS A 27 24.63 8.27 0.46
CA LYS A 27 26.04 8.59 0.16
C LYS A 27 26.15 9.88 -0.68
N ALA A 28 25.28 10.05 -1.69
CA ALA A 28 25.23 11.25 -2.52
C ALA A 28 24.96 12.54 -1.71
N HIS A 29 24.29 12.41 -0.56
CA HIS A 29 23.98 13.51 0.36
C HIS A 29 24.97 13.62 1.54
N ASN A 30 26.09 12.90 1.52
CA ASN A 30 27.05 12.82 2.62
C ASN A 30 26.42 12.44 3.97
N VAL A 31 25.32 11.68 3.95
CA VAL A 31 24.64 11.23 5.17
C VAL A 31 25.42 10.05 5.76
N HIS A 32 25.81 10.17 7.03
CA HIS A 32 26.44 9.06 7.76
C HIS A 32 25.45 7.90 7.87
N HIS A 33 25.78 6.75 7.28
CA HIS A 33 24.92 5.59 7.28
C HIS A 33 25.71 4.27 7.35
N PHE A 34 25.01 3.18 7.66
CA PHE A 34 25.55 1.82 7.59
C PHE A 34 24.49 0.84 7.12
N MET A 35 24.92 -0.25 6.47
CA MET A 35 24.09 -1.44 6.27
C MET A 35 24.34 -2.45 7.38
N HIS A 36 23.28 -2.97 8.00
CA HIS A 36 23.35 -3.94 9.08
C HIS A 36 22.55 -5.21 8.75
N PRO A 37 23.13 -6.41 8.93
CA PRO A 37 22.40 -7.63 8.64
C PRO A 37 21.21 -7.83 9.58
N LEU A 38 20.00 -7.96 9.03
CA LEU A 38 18.74 -8.06 9.78
C LEU A 38 18.74 -9.17 10.85
N HIS A 39 19.41 -10.29 10.59
CA HIS A 39 19.50 -11.43 11.52
C HIS A 39 20.40 -11.16 12.75
N ARG A 40 21.26 -10.14 12.70
CA ARG A 40 22.09 -9.71 13.84
C ARG A 40 21.35 -8.78 14.79
N GLY A 41 20.09 -8.46 14.49
CA GLY A 41 19.27 -7.59 15.30
C GLY A 41 19.52 -6.12 15.00
N TRP A 42 19.43 -5.31 16.04
CA TRP A 42 19.46 -3.86 15.94
C TRP A 42 20.88 -3.27 15.93
N LYS A 43 20.99 -1.96 15.73
CA LYS A 43 22.22 -1.20 15.94
C LYS A 43 21.82 0.26 16.08
N SER A 44 22.40 0.97 17.06
CA SER A 44 22.05 2.36 17.31
C SER A 44 22.22 3.24 16.06
N CYS A 45 21.14 3.96 15.74
CA CYS A 45 21.01 4.95 14.67
C CYS A 45 19.90 5.95 15.03
N ASP A 46 19.87 7.09 14.32
CA ASP A 46 18.82 8.12 14.46
C ASP A 46 17.61 7.83 13.55
N ILE A 47 17.84 7.05 12.48
CA ILE A 47 16.80 6.53 11.57
C ILE A 47 17.09 5.07 11.29
N ALA A 48 16.08 4.22 11.47
CA ALA A 48 16.12 2.86 10.96
C ALA A 48 15.43 2.79 9.58
N VAL A 49 15.98 1.99 8.67
CA VAL A 49 15.38 1.72 7.35
C VAL A 49 15.19 0.22 7.20
N THR A 50 13.97 -0.22 6.87
CA THR A 50 13.67 -1.63 6.56
C THR A 50 12.91 -1.77 5.26
N PHE A 51 13.07 -2.93 4.61
CA PHE A 51 12.16 -3.34 3.55
C PHE A 51 10.93 -4.05 4.14
N GLY A 52 9.76 -3.47 3.96
CA GLY A 52 8.48 -3.90 4.51
C GLY A 52 8.37 -3.66 6.01
N ILE A 53 7.24 -4.09 6.57
CA ILE A 53 6.94 -4.01 8.01
C ILE A 53 6.98 -5.38 8.69
N GLY A 54 6.80 -5.37 10.02
CA GLY A 54 6.77 -6.59 10.82
C GLY A 54 5.59 -7.50 10.46
N LYS A 55 5.86 -8.80 10.25
CA LYS A 55 4.86 -9.85 10.03
C LYS A 55 5.11 -11.04 10.95
N SER A 56 4.11 -11.50 11.68
CA SER A 56 4.24 -12.65 12.59
C SER A 56 4.43 -13.98 11.86
N SER A 57 3.85 -14.09 10.66
CA SER A 57 3.79 -15.31 9.84
C SER A 57 5.13 -15.74 9.24
N THR A 58 6.13 -14.84 9.11
CA THR A 58 7.41 -15.15 8.45
C THR A 58 8.61 -14.89 9.36
N LYS A 59 9.68 -15.69 9.23
CA LYS A 59 10.94 -15.49 9.99
C LYS A 59 11.50 -14.08 9.77
N ARG A 60 11.53 -13.62 8.51
CA ARG A 60 11.94 -12.25 8.13
C ARG A 60 11.05 -11.19 8.80
N GLY A 61 9.74 -11.33 8.67
CA GLY A 61 8.78 -10.39 9.26
C GLY A 61 8.94 -10.27 10.77
N ARG A 62 9.21 -11.37 11.48
CA ARG A 62 9.51 -11.35 12.92
C ARG A 62 10.79 -10.59 13.25
N LEU A 63 11.83 -10.69 12.41
CA LEU A 63 13.05 -9.89 12.59
C LEU A 63 12.79 -8.40 12.35
N VAL A 64 12.10 -8.03 11.26
CA VAL A 64 11.71 -6.64 11.00
C VAL A 64 10.88 -6.09 12.16
N HIS A 65 9.92 -6.87 12.68
CA HIS A 65 9.13 -6.47 13.85
C HIS A 65 10.00 -6.17 15.07
N LYS A 66 11.04 -6.97 15.34
CA LYS A 66 11.98 -6.71 16.45
C LYS A 66 12.75 -5.41 16.26
N ILE A 67 13.19 -5.11 15.03
CA ILE A 67 13.85 -3.83 14.70
C ILE A 67 12.90 -2.67 14.94
N ILE A 68 11.71 -2.71 14.36
CA ILE A 68 10.71 -1.64 14.48
C ILE A 68 10.34 -1.43 15.95
N LYS A 69 10.03 -2.50 16.69
CA LYS A 69 9.65 -2.42 18.11
C LYS A 69 10.75 -1.82 18.97
N HIS A 70 12.01 -2.14 18.70
CA HIS A 70 13.12 -1.51 19.41
C HIS A 70 13.19 -0.02 19.12
N HIS A 71 13.22 0.38 17.85
CA HIS A 71 13.35 1.77 17.44
C HIS A 71 12.15 2.61 17.92
N LEU A 72 10.92 2.09 17.89
CA LEU A 72 9.75 2.74 18.47
C LEU A 72 9.89 2.98 19.99
N ARG A 73 10.42 2.00 20.75
CA ARG A 73 10.66 2.16 22.21
C ARG A 73 11.70 3.23 22.52
N HIS A 74 12.62 3.47 21.59
CA HIS A 74 13.67 4.49 21.71
C HIS A 74 13.33 5.78 20.92
N GLN A 75 12.08 5.95 20.51
CA GLN A 75 11.60 7.12 19.75
C GLN A 75 12.43 7.40 18.47
N THR A 76 13.07 6.37 17.91
CA THR A 76 13.81 6.48 16.67
C THR A 76 12.84 6.46 15.49
N LYS A 77 13.03 7.40 14.55
CA LYS A 77 12.24 7.44 13.32
C LYS A 77 12.53 6.23 12.43
N HIS A 78 11.53 5.84 11.65
CA HIS A 78 11.63 4.67 10.79
C HIS A 78 11.24 5.03 9.35
N ILE A 79 12.04 4.61 8.37
CA ILE A 79 11.68 4.64 6.95
C ILE A 79 11.38 3.21 6.52
N VAL A 80 10.24 3.03 5.87
CA VAL A 80 9.82 1.76 5.27
C VAL A 80 9.94 1.87 3.76
N ILE A 81 10.60 0.90 3.15
CA ILE A 81 10.59 0.68 1.70
C ILE A 81 9.73 -0.55 1.40
N GLU A 82 8.80 -0.48 0.46
CA GLU A 82 8.00 -1.62 0.01
C GLU A 82 7.68 -1.46 -1.48
N ARG A 83 7.03 -2.44 -2.12
CA ARG A 83 6.51 -2.26 -3.49
C ARG A 83 5.57 -1.05 -3.58
N GLY A 84 5.66 -0.33 -4.70
CA GLY A 84 4.84 0.84 -5.00
C GLY A 84 3.38 0.52 -5.31
N PHE A 85 2.67 1.52 -5.81
CA PHE A 85 1.24 1.52 -6.08
C PHE A 85 0.93 1.54 -7.59
N LEU A 86 1.60 2.43 -8.33
CA LEU A 86 1.53 2.54 -9.79
C LEU A 86 2.74 1.82 -10.39
N ARG A 87 2.54 1.07 -11.48
CA ARG A 87 3.62 0.31 -12.16
C ARG A 87 4.48 -0.47 -11.15
N ARG A 88 3.80 -1.29 -10.35
CA ARG A 88 4.29 -1.89 -9.09
C ARG A 88 5.51 -2.79 -9.22
N ASP A 89 5.86 -3.20 -10.43
CA ASP A 89 7.08 -3.97 -10.73
C ASP A 89 8.34 -3.09 -10.82
N MET A 90 8.17 -1.78 -11.01
CA MET A 90 9.28 -0.84 -11.21
C MET A 90 9.49 0.12 -10.04
N PHE A 91 8.42 0.44 -9.31
CA PHE A 91 8.44 1.45 -8.27
C PHE A 91 8.35 0.87 -6.87
N TYR A 92 8.96 1.59 -5.92
CA TYR A 92 8.97 1.29 -4.50
C TYR A 92 8.38 2.46 -3.74
N MET A 93 7.45 2.18 -2.84
CA MET A 93 6.99 3.17 -1.88
C MET A 93 8.07 3.39 -0.82
N VAL A 94 8.29 4.64 -0.43
CA VAL A 94 9.26 5.00 0.61
C VAL A 94 8.65 6.06 1.51
N GLY A 95 8.37 5.71 2.77
CA GLY A 95 7.66 6.60 3.69
C GLY A 95 8.06 6.43 5.15
N TRP A 96 7.69 7.40 5.97
CA TRP A 96 7.96 7.42 7.40
C TRP A 96 6.96 6.59 8.19
N ASN A 97 7.47 5.86 9.18
CA ASN A 97 6.78 5.27 10.31
C ASN A 97 5.61 4.33 9.99
N GLY A 98 5.45 3.89 8.74
CA GLY A 98 4.33 3.03 8.39
C GLY A 98 4.38 2.51 6.96
N LEU A 99 3.27 1.90 6.57
CA LEU A 99 3.05 1.34 5.24
C LEU A 99 1.68 1.81 4.73
N ASN A 100 1.59 2.07 3.43
CA ASN A 100 0.40 2.57 2.74
C ASN A 100 -0.17 3.80 3.47
N GLY A 101 -1.49 3.88 3.67
CA GLY A 101 -2.13 5.03 4.33
C GLY A 101 -1.78 5.21 5.82
N ARG A 102 -0.90 4.35 6.38
CA ARG A 102 -0.32 4.52 7.72
C ARG A 102 1.08 5.15 7.70
N ALA A 103 1.65 5.43 6.53
CA ALA A 103 2.94 6.09 6.38
C ALA A 103 2.75 7.60 6.16
N ASP A 104 3.74 8.40 6.56
CA ASP A 104 3.87 9.78 6.07
C ASP A 104 4.87 9.79 4.91
N PHE A 105 4.38 10.08 3.70
CA PHE A 105 5.22 10.17 2.51
C PHE A 105 5.68 11.61 2.22
N CYS A 106 5.35 12.58 3.06
CA CYS A 106 5.61 14.01 2.81
C CYS A 106 5.04 14.48 1.46
N ASN A 107 3.89 13.95 1.04
CA ASN A 107 3.40 14.01 -0.34
C ASN A 107 2.09 14.80 -0.52
N ILE A 108 1.67 15.62 0.44
CA ILE A 108 0.40 16.37 0.34
C ILE A 108 0.58 17.64 -0.49
N GLY A 109 -0.31 17.87 -1.46
CA GLY A 109 -0.32 19.09 -2.27
C GLY A 109 0.83 19.14 -3.28
N MET A 110 1.21 17.99 -3.83
CA MET A 110 2.32 17.90 -4.77
C MET A 110 1.90 18.31 -6.19
N PRO A 111 2.83 18.84 -6.99
CA PRO A 111 2.58 19.18 -8.39
C PRO A 111 2.32 17.93 -9.26
N PRO A 112 1.75 18.10 -10.47
CA PRO A 112 1.43 16.99 -11.36
C PRO A 112 2.63 16.40 -12.12
N ASP A 113 3.80 17.03 -12.05
CA ASP A 113 5.01 16.69 -12.78
C ASP A 113 5.37 15.20 -12.68
N ARG A 114 5.41 14.66 -11.46
CA ARG A 114 5.77 13.27 -11.23
C ARG A 114 4.73 12.30 -11.75
N PHE A 115 3.45 12.60 -11.59
CA PHE A 115 2.39 11.76 -12.15
C PHE A 115 2.47 11.72 -13.68
N ASN A 116 2.75 12.86 -14.33
CA ASN A 116 2.94 12.93 -15.78
C ASN A 116 4.14 12.08 -16.25
N GLU A 117 5.24 12.03 -15.48
CA GLU A 117 6.41 11.20 -15.78
C GLU A 117 6.12 9.70 -15.72
N LEU A 118 5.17 9.26 -14.89
CA LEU A 118 4.80 7.84 -14.75
C LEU A 118 4.12 7.28 -16.01
N LYS A 119 3.53 8.16 -16.84
CA LYS A 119 2.77 7.82 -18.06
C LYS A 119 1.65 6.81 -17.76
N VAL A 120 0.89 7.09 -16.71
CA VAL A 120 -0.30 6.32 -16.31
C VAL A 120 -1.53 7.17 -16.59
N ASP A 121 -2.50 6.61 -17.30
CA ASP A 121 -3.74 7.31 -17.60
C ASP A 121 -4.71 7.23 -16.42
N LEU A 122 -5.12 8.39 -15.91
CA LEU A 122 -6.25 8.50 -14.99
C LEU A 122 -7.53 8.55 -15.80
N LEU A 123 -8.22 7.41 -15.92
CA LEU A 123 -9.43 7.33 -16.71
C LEU A 123 -10.59 8.11 -16.05
N PRO A 124 -11.47 8.75 -16.84
CA PRO A 124 -12.68 9.38 -16.31
C PRO A 124 -13.51 8.35 -15.54
N TRP A 125 -14.36 8.82 -14.64
CA TRP A 125 -15.32 7.94 -13.98
C TRP A 125 -16.14 7.23 -15.05
N ARG A 126 -16.23 5.90 -14.95
CA ARG A 126 -16.98 5.07 -15.89
C ARG A 126 -18.45 5.02 -15.49
N ASP A 127 -19.30 4.88 -16.50
CA ASP A 127 -20.68 4.47 -16.29
C ASP A 127 -20.75 3.11 -15.59
N PRO A 128 -21.84 2.83 -14.85
CA PRO A 128 -21.90 1.65 -14.02
C PRO A 128 -21.79 0.36 -14.86
N GLY A 129 -20.72 -0.40 -14.63
CA GLY A 129 -20.55 -1.76 -15.13
C GLY A 129 -21.58 -2.75 -14.57
N GLU A 130 -21.33 -4.04 -14.76
CA GLU A 130 -22.33 -5.09 -14.49
C GLU A 130 -22.20 -5.72 -13.10
N LYS A 131 -21.02 -5.65 -12.48
CA LYS A 131 -20.71 -6.33 -11.22
C LYS A 131 -20.10 -5.41 -10.15
N ILE A 132 -20.41 -5.69 -8.89
CA ILE A 132 -19.65 -5.16 -7.74
C ILE A 132 -18.58 -6.21 -7.42
N LEU A 133 -17.32 -5.81 -7.52
CA LEU A 133 -16.18 -6.69 -7.32
C LEU A 133 -15.64 -6.55 -5.88
N ILE A 134 -15.65 -7.64 -5.12
CA ILE A 134 -15.08 -7.70 -3.77
C ILE A 134 -13.67 -8.27 -3.86
N CYS A 135 -12.66 -7.43 -3.64
CA CYS A 135 -11.26 -7.80 -3.75
C CYS A 135 -10.74 -8.39 -2.43
N GLY A 136 -10.46 -9.70 -2.42
CA GLY A 136 -9.89 -10.41 -1.30
C GLY A 136 -8.43 -10.00 -0.97
N GLN A 137 -8.07 -10.17 0.29
CA GLN A 137 -6.72 -9.97 0.83
C GLN A 137 -6.25 -11.24 1.56
N VAL A 138 -4.95 -11.32 1.79
CA VAL A 138 -4.33 -12.39 2.57
C VAL A 138 -4.66 -12.19 4.06
N PRO A 139 -5.40 -13.10 4.73
CA PRO A 139 -5.85 -12.89 6.12
C PRO A 139 -4.73 -12.76 7.15
N TRP A 140 -3.54 -13.26 6.85
CA TRP A 140 -2.35 -13.16 7.71
C TRP A 140 -1.40 -12.03 7.29
N ASP A 141 -1.82 -11.14 6.39
CA ASP A 141 -1.05 -9.95 6.05
C ASP A 141 -1.21 -8.87 7.13
N SER A 142 -0.12 -8.16 7.41
CA SER A 142 -0.07 -7.07 8.38
C SER A 142 -1.13 -5.98 8.18
N SER A 143 -1.67 -5.84 6.97
CA SER A 143 -2.76 -4.90 6.66
C SER A 143 -4.12 -5.28 7.27
N VAL A 144 -4.32 -6.53 7.70
CA VAL A 144 -5.61 -7.03 8.22
C VAL A 144 -5.51 -7.79 9.54
N LEU A 145 -4.30 -7.95 10.12
CA LEU A 145 -4.08 -8.70 11.36
C LEU A 145 -4.82 -8.14 12.60
N HIS A 146 -5.28 -6.89 12.55
CA HIS A 146 -6.03 -6.25 13.64
C HIS A 146 -7.53 -6.54 13.62
N ILE A 147 -8.02 -7.32 12.64
CA ILE A 147 -9.42 -7.69 12.52
C ILE A 147 -9.60 -9.20 12.29
N ASN A 148 -10.81 -9.69 12.54
CA ASN A 148 -11.22 -10.99 12.02
C ASN A 148 -11.60 -10.83 10.54
N TYR A 149 -10.62 -10.99 9.64
CA TYR A 149 -10.81 -10.74 8.20
C TYR A 149 -11.90 -11.63 7.58
N HIS A 150 -11.99 -12.89 8.00
CA HIS A 150 -13.03 -13.81 7.51
C HIS A 150 -14.43 -13.32 7.89
N GLN A 151 -14.62 -12.92 9.15
CA GLN A 151 -15.89 -12.36 9.62
C GLN A 151 -16.22 -11.04 8.92
N TRP A 152 -15.24 -10.15 8.75
CA TRP A 152 -15.41 -8.90 8.01
C TRP A 152 -15.89 -9.15 6.58
N LEU A 153 -15.32 -10.14 5.89
CA LEU A 153 -15.70 -10.47 4.51
C LEU A 153 -17.15 -10.96 4.42
N LYS A 154 -17.56 -11.89 5.32
CA LYS A 154 -18.94 -12.38 5.41
C LYS A 154 -19.93 -11.25 5.67
N GLN A 155 -19.62 -10.39 6.64
CA GLN A 155 -20.46 -9.24 6.99
C GLN A 155 -20.54 -8.22 5.86
N THR A 156 -19.44 -7.96 5.16
CA THR A 156 -19.40 -7.03 4.02
C THR A 156 -20.27 -7.53 2.87
N ILE A 157 -20.19 -8.82 2.51
CA ILE A 157 -21.01 -9.40 1.44
C ILE A 157 -22.49 -9.43 1.84
N SER A 158 -22.79 -9.79 3.10
CA SER A 158 -24.16 -9.76 3.62
C SER A 158 -24.74 -8.34 3.63
N GLU A 159 -23.95 -7.34 4.03
CA GLU A 159 -24.38 -5.94 4.06
C GLU A 159 -24.60 -5.39 2.64
N LEU A 160 -23.71 -5.69 1.69
CA LEU A 160 -23.89 -5.34 0.28
C LEU A 160 -25.24 -5.83 -0.25
N ARG A 161 -25.62 -7.08 0.07
CA ARG A 161 -26.92 -7.64 -0.35
C ARG A 161 -28.13 -6.91 0.21
N ARG A 162 -28.00 -6.16 1.30
CA ARG A 162 -29.10 -5.34 1.84
C ARG A 162 -29.31 -4.06 1.02
N HIS A 163 -28.28 -3.62 0.30
CA HIS A 163 -28.27 -2.33 -0.40
C HIS A 163 -28.31 -2.48 -1.93
N THR A 164 -28.10 -3.68 -2.48
CA THR A 164 -28.08 -3.88 -3.92
C THR A 164 -28.51 -5.28 -4.36
N ASP A 165 -29.30 -5.31 -5.42
CA ASP A 165 -29.61 -6.52 -6.19
C ASP A 165 -28.54 -6.81 -7.27
N GLY A 166 -27.52 -5.95 -7.39
CA GLY A 166 -26.45 -6.08 -8.36
C GLY A 166 -25.64 -7.38 -8.21
N LYS A 167 -25.02 -7.83 -9.31
CA LYS A 167 -24.15 -9.01 -9.30
C LYS A 167 -22.94 -8.75 -8.39
N LEU A 168 -22.81 -9.52 -7.31
CA LEU A 168 -21.60 -9.51 -6.47
C LEU A 168 -20.65 -10.59 -6.94
N VAL A 169 -19.40 -10.22 -7.17
CA VAL A 169 -18.32 -11.15 -7.54
C VAL A 169 -17.19 -11.02 -6.53
N PHE A 170 -16.89 -12.10 -5.81
CA PHE A 170 -15.72 -12.15 -4.96
C PHE A 170 -14.49 -12.56 -5.77
N ARG A 171 -13.42 -11.78 -5.69
CA ARG A 171 -12.11 -12.10 -6.27
C ARG A 171 -11.16 -12.53 -5.15
N PRO A 172 -10.87 -13.84 -5.01
CA PRO A 172 -9.93 -14.31 -4.00
C PRO A 172 -8.53 -13.73 -4.25
N HIS A 173 -7.77 -13.52 -3.17
CA HIS A 173 -6.37 -13.17 -3.34
C HIS A 173 -5.61 -14.41 -3.87
N PRO A 174 -4.66 -14.28 -4.83
CA PRO A 174 -3.95 -15.44 -5.40
C PRO A 174 -3.28 -16.36 -4.37
N LEU A 175 -2.79 -15.78 -3.27
CA LEU A 175 -2.16 -16.50 -2.15
C LEU A 175 -3.14 -16.99 -1.07
N ALA A 176 -4.44 -16.70 -1.20
CA ALA A 176 -5.46 -16.99 -0.20
C ALA A 176 -6.80 -17.28 -0.88
N LYS A 177 -6.82 -18.28 -1.77
CA LYS A 177 -7.99 -18.63 -2.59
C LYS A 177 -9.15 -19.22 -1.79
N ASN A 178 -8.84 -19.96 -0.73
CA ASN A 178 -9.81 -20.77 0.02
C ASN A 178 -10.14 -20.15 1.39
N ILE A 179 -10.21 -18.82 1.47
CA ILE A 179 -10.50 -18.13 2.74
C ILE A 179 -11.99 -18.12 3.09
N ILE A 180 -12.84 -18.38 2.10
CA ILE A 180 -14.29 -18.40 2.18
C ILE A 180 -14.79 -19.22 0.98
N SER A 181 -15.91 -19.95 1.12
CA SER A 181 -16.52 -20.69 0.01
C SER A 181 -17.80 -20.02 -0.52
N GLU A 182 -18.23 -20.38 -1.73
CA GLU A 182 -19.52 -19.93 -2.30
C GLU A 182 -20.72 -20.38 -1.47
N GLU A 183 -20.60 -21.49 -0.74
CA GLU A 183 -21.65 -21.97 0.17
C GLU A 183 -21.82 -21.07 1.40
N GLU A 184 -20.77 -20.33 1.79
CA GLU A 184 -20.78 -19.46 2.95
C GLU A 184 -21.34 -18.05 2.67
N VAL A 185 -21.37 -17.64 1.40
CA VAL A 185 -21.71 -16.26 1.00
C VAL A 185 -22.50 -16.20 -0.30
N SER A 186 -23.46 -15.29 -0.35
CA SER A 186 -24.30 -15.04 -1.51
C SER A 186 -23.60 -14.21 -2.61
N CYS A 187 -22.49 -14.71 -3.17
CA CYS A 187 -21.78 -14.12 -4.32
C CYS A 187 -21.05 -15.18 -5.15
N SER A 188 -20.91 -14.95 -6.46
CA SER A 188 -20.10 -15.80 -7.34
C SER A 188 -18.61 -15.46 -7.23
N PHE A 189 -17.71 -16.40 -7.55
CA PHE A 189 -16.28 -16.14 -7.48
C PHE A 189 -15.68 -15.85 -8.87
N SER A 190 -14.72 -14.94 -8.93
CA SER A 190 -13.91 -14.73 -10.13
C SER A 190 -12.86 -15.83 -10.28
N ASN A 191 -12.66 -16.27 -11.52
CA ASN A 191 -11.60 -17.18 -11.94
C ASN A 191 -10.51 -16.49 -12.78
N HIS A 192 -10.60 -15.16 -12.99
CA HIS A 192 -9.61 -14.41 -13.75
C HIS A 192 -8.25 -14.41 -13.04
N THR A 193 -7.18 -14.36 -13.84
CA THR A 193 -5.81 -14.32 -13.31
C THR A 193 -5.39 -12.88 -13.03
N ALA A 194 -5.61 -11.99 -14.00
CA ALA A 194 -5.28 -10.58 -13.87
C ALA A 194 -6.38 -9.83 -13.12
N LEU A 195 -6.01 -8.77 -12.41
CA LEU A 195 -7.00 -7.91 -11.72
C LEU A 195 -7.75 -7.07 -12.75
N GLU A 196 -7.07 -6.66 -13.81
CA GLU A 196 -7.53 -5.82 -14.89
C GLU A 196 -8.76 -6.42 -15.59
N GLU A 197 -8.74 -7.73 -15.91
CA GLU A 197 -9.88 -8.46 -16.48
C GLU A 197 -11.11 -8.39 -15.56
N ASP A 198 -10.91 -8.39 -14.24
CA ASP A 198 -11.98 -8.25 -13.29
C ASP A 198 -12.51 -6.81 -13.19
N LEU A 199 -11.63 -5.82 -13.34
CA LEU A 199 -11.97 -4.41 -13.27
C LEU A 199 -12.69 -3.90 -14.52
N GLU A 200 -12.44 -4.47 -15.70
CA GLU A 200 -13.08 -4.06 -16.97
C GLU A 200 -14.61 -4.01 -16.90
N THR A 201 -15.23 -4.96 -16.20
CA THR A 201 -16.69 -5.09 -16.07
C THR A 201 -17.23 -4.61 -14.72
N ALA A 202 -16.38 -4.06 -13.84
CA ALA A 202 -16.76 -3.65 -12.50
C ALA A 202 -17.50 -2.31 -12.48
N LYS A 203 -18.69 -2.30 -11.87
CA LYS A 203 -19.47 -1.12 -11.50
C LYS A 203 -18.86 -0.37 -10.32
N ALA A 204 -18.41 -1.13 -9.34
CA ALA A 204 -17.77 -0.64 -8.13
C ALA A 204 -16.85 -1.73 -7.57
N THR A 205 -15.85 -1.34 -6.80
CA THR A 205 -15.01 -2.30 -6.08
C THR A 205 -15.11 -2.10 -4.57
N VAL A 206 -14.92 -3.20 -3.84
CA VAL A 206 -14.98 -3.23 -2.39
C VAL A 206 -13.75 -3.98 -1.88
N SER A 207 -12.99 -3.37 -0.98
CA SER A 207 -11.86 -4.04 -0.31
C SER A 207 -11.68 -3.47 1.09
N PHE A 208 -10.98 -4.16 2.00
CA PHE A 208 -10.72 -3.58 3.32
C PHE A 208 -9.72 -2.43 3.21
N ASN A 209 -8.52 -2.70 2.71
CA ASN A 209 -7.48 -1.71 2.43
C ASN A 209 -6.47 -2.16 1.35
N SER A 210 -6.93 -2.95 0.38
CA SER A 210 -6.07 -3.52 -0.67
C SER A 210 -5.53 -2.45 -1.62
N ASN A 211 -4.30 -2.59 -2.11
CA ASN A 211 -3.79 -1.73 -3.19
C ASN A 211 -4.54 -1.94 -4.53
N ALA A 212 -5.34 -3.00 -4.67
CA ALA A 212 -6.27 -3.14 -5.79
C ALA A 212 -7.26 -1.96 -5.89
N SER A 213 -7.53 -1.28 -4.77
CA SER A 213 -8.35 -0.06 -4.74
C SER A 213 -7.72 1.11 -5.51
N VAL A 214 -6.39 1.20 -5.56
CA VAL A 214 -5.68 2.23 -6.33
C VAL A 214 -5.90 2.01 -7.82
N GLU A 215 -5.70 0.77 -8.29
CA GLU A 215 -5.88 0.38 -9.70
C GLU A 215 -7.35 0.58 -10.14
N SER A 216 -8.30 0.17 -9.29
CA SER A 216 -9.74 0.42 -9.51
C SER A 216 -10.06 1.91 -9.69
N ILE A 217 -9.55 2.77 -8.82
CA ILE A 217 -9.78 4.21 -8.93
C ILE A 217 -9.14 4.76 -10.20
N ILE A 218 -7.91 4.38 -10.55
CA ILE A 218 -7.25 4.87 -11.78
C ILE A 218 -8.05 4.48 -13.02
N MET A 219 -8.63 3.28 -13.00
CA MET A 219 -9.50 2.80 -14.07
C MET A 219 -10.85 3.52 -14.12
N GLY A 220 -11.16 4.44 -13.19
CA GLY A 220 -12.43 5.16 -13.20
C GLY A 220 -13.56 4.38 -12.55
N ILE A 221 -13.27 3.48 -11.61
CA ILE A 221 -14.28 2.65 -10.93
C ILE A 221 -14.44 3.12 -9.48
N PRO A 222 -15.65 3.54 -9.06
CA PRO A 222 -15.89 3.95 -7.68
C PRO A 222 -15.58 2.81 -6.72
N THR A 223 -14.86 3.13 -5.65
CA THR A 223 -14.23 2.13 -4.78
C THR A 223 -14.61 2.35 -3.33
N PHE A 224 -14.83 1.27 -2.59
CA PHE A 224 -15.20 1.24 -1.18
C PHE A 224 -14.07 0.62 -0.35
N VAL A 225 -13.63 1.32 0.70
CA VAL A 225 -12.57 0.90 1.61
C VAL A 225 -12.95 1.19 3.06
N PHE A 226 -12.40 0.44 4.01
CA PHE A 226 -12.88 0.43 5.41
C PHE A 226 -11.77 0.63 6.45
N ASP A 227 -10.55 0.94 6.01
CA ASP A 227 -9.43 1.10 6.91
C ASP A 227 -8.44 2.14 6.39
N ARG A 228 -7.89 2.93 7.31
CA ARG A 228 -6.93 4.00 7.02
C ARG A 228 -5.66 3.55 6.30
N GLY A 229 -5.39 2.25 6.25
CA GLY A 229 -4.31 1.69 5.44
C GLY A 229 -4.51 1.83 3.94
N ALA A 230 -5.74 2.05 3.48
CA ALA A 230 -6.03 2.13 2.05
C ALA A 230 -5.46 3.44 1.48
N MET A 231 -4.57 3.34 0.49
CA MET A 231 -4.09 4.53 -0.23
C MET A 231 -5.19 5.26 -0.99
N ALA A 232 -6.23 4.53 -1.35
CA ALA A 232 -7.44 5.02 -2.01
C ALA A 232 -8.35 5.87 -1.12
N LEU A 233 -8.20 5.80 0.21
CA LEU A 233 -9.16 6.36 1.16
C LEU A 233 -9.56 7.83 0.88
N PRO A 234 -8.65 8.75 0.49
CA PRO A 234 -9.00 10.16 0.26
C PRO A 234 -10.05 10.38 -0.85
N VAL A 235 -10.18 9.44 -1.79
CA VAL A 235 -11.08 9.54 -2.95
C VAL A 235 -12.03 8.33 -3.06
N ALA A 236 -12.14 7.56 -1.98
CA ALA A 236 -12.98 6.36 -1.91
C ALA A 236 -14.25 6.60 -1.08
N ASN A 237 -15.15 5.62 -1.15
CA ASN A 237 -16.34 5.52 -0.34
C ASN A 237 -16.07 4.68 0.91
N THR A 238 -16.80 4.93 1.99
CA THR A 238 -16.67 4.17 3.26
C THR A 238 -18.01 3.62 3.78
N LEU A 239 -19.12 3.93 3.11
CA LEU A 239 -20.48 3.56 3.51
C LEU A 239 -21.14 2.71 2.42
N LEU A 240 -21.33 1.41 2.68
CA LEU A 240 -21.88 0.46 1.71
C LEU A 240 -23.30 0.79 1.23
N GLN A 241 -24.08 1.51 2.03
CA GLN A 241 -25.42 1.99 1.62
C GLN A 241 -25.40 2.85 0.34
N ASN A 242 -24.26 3.46 0.01
CA ASN A 242 -24.11 4.28 -1.19
C ASN A 242 -23.65 3.47 -2.41
N ILE A 243 -23.60 2.12 -2.35
CA ILE A 243 -23.04 1.28 -3.42
C ILE A 243 -23.71 1.47 -4.79
N ASN A 244 -24.99 1.82 -4.83
CA ASN A 244 -25.71 2.07 -6.09
C ASN A 244 -25.49 3.48 -6.64
N TYR A 245 -25.12 4.43 -5.77
CA TYR A 245 -24.89 5.84 -6.09
C TYR A 245 -23.61 6.33 -5.39
N PRO A 246 -22.45 5.78 -5.77
CA PRO A 246 -21.21 6.05 -5.07
C PRO A 246 -20.76 7.49 -5.27
N TYR A 247 -20.06 8.01 -4.27
CA TYR A 247 -19.31 9.25 -4.40
C TYR A 247 -18.16 9.06 -5.40
N MET A 248 -18.02 10.03 -6.32
CA MET A 248 -17.06 10.04 -7.43
C MET A 248 -16.33 11.39 -7.50
N PRO A 249 -15.39 11.66 -6.58
CA PRO A 249 -14.70 12.95 -6.48
C PRO A 249 -13.77 13.24 -7.66
N GLU A 250 -13.30 14.49 -7.74
CA GLU A 250 -12.06 14.83 -8.46
C GLU A 250 -10.88 14.03 -7.86
N ARG A 251 -9.97 13.54 -8.71
CA ARG A 251 -8.89 12.61 -8.33
C ARG A 251 -7.48 13.09 -8.70
N GLN A 252 -7.34 14.17 -9.46
CA GLN A 252 -6.07 14.62 -9.99
C GLN A 252 -5.10 14.96 -8.87
N GLN A 253 -5.53 15.71 -7.86
CA GLN A 253 -4.62 16.00 -6.73
C GLN A 253 -4.21 14.73 -5.99
N TRP A 254 -5.11 13.76 -5.84
CA TRP A 254 -4.79 12.49 -5.20
C TRP A 254 -3.75 11.67 -5.97
N VAL A 255 -3.84 11.58 -7.30
CA VAL A 255 -2.81 10.88 -8.09
C VAL A 255 -1.47 11.63 -8.12
N ASN A 256 -1.50 12.97 -8.11
CA ASN A 256 -0.28 13.79 -7.98
C ASN A 256 0.43 13.46 -6.66
N ASP A 257 -0.30 13.50 -5.54
CA ASP A 257 0.23 13.15 -4.23
C ASP A 257 0.70 11.69 -4.18
N LEU A 258 -0.07 10.75 -4.74
CA LEU A 258 0.29 9.34 -4.80
C LEU A 258 1.60 9.10 -5.56
N ALA A 259 1.85 9.81 -6.65
CA ALA A 259 3.08 9.67 -7.42
C ALA A 259 4.33 9.97 -6.56
N TYR A 260 4.22 10.93 -5.64
CA TYR A 260 5.28 11.31 -4.69
C TYR A 260 5.44 10.37 -3.49
N SER A 261 4.64 9.30 -3.41
CA SER A 261 4.83 8.23 -2.42
C SER A 261 5.76 7.11 -2.88
N GLN A 262 6.10 7.06 -4.18
CA GLN A 262 6.83 5.96 -4.80
C GLN A 262 7.94 6.42 -5.74
N TRP A 263 8.99 5.62 -5.87
CA TRP A 263 10.25 5.96 -6.54
C TRP A 263 10.85 4.72 -7.21
N ASP A 264 11.42 4.88 -8.39
CA ASP A 264 12.21 3.79 -9.00
C ASP A 264 13.61 3.67 -8.36
N LEU A 265 14.38 2.67 -8.77
CA LEU A 265 15.72 2.44 -8.19
C LEU A 265 16.72 3.55 -8.53
N GLU A 266 16.61 4.20 -9.69
CA GLU A 266 17.52 5.26 -10.11
C GLU A 266 17.27 6.54 -9.31
N GLU A 267 16.00 6.87 -9.09
CA GLU A 267 15.58 7.98 -8.25
C GLU A 267 15.96 7.79 -6.78
N ILE A 268 15.81 6.56 -6.28
CA ILE A 268 16.27 6.21 -4.94
C ILE A 268 17.80 6.32 -4.85
N ALA A 269 18.53 5.81 -5.84
CA ALA A 269 20.01 5.82 -5.86
C ALA A 269 20.62 7.21 -6.03
N SER A 270 19.95 8.10 -6.76
CA SER A 270 20.34 9.51 -6.89
C SER A 270 20.02 10.32 -5.62
N GLY A 271 19.20 9.78 -4.73
CA GLY A 271 18.82 10.43 -3.48
C GLY A 271 17.64 11.40 -3.61
N LYS A 272 16.94 11.45 -4.76
CA LYS A 272 15.72 12.26 -4.92
C LYS A 272 14.69 11.95 -3.82
N THR A 273 14.49 10.66 -3.54
CA THR A 273 13.60 10.19 -2.47
C THR A 273 13.99 10.72 -1.10
N TRP A 274 15.31 10.74 -0.80
CA TRP A 274 15.81 11.25 0.47
C TRP A 274 15.54 12.76 0.59
N THR A 275 15.86 13.53 -0.45
CA THR A 275 15.58 14.96 -0.50
C THR A 275 14.10 15.24 -0.27
N HIS A 276 13.22 14.50 -0.94
CA HIS A 276 11.77 14.62 -0.75
C HIS A 276 11.34 14.37 0.70
N LEU A 277 11.78 13.28 1.31
CA LEU A 277 11.41 12.92 2.68
C LEU A 277 11.95 13.92 3.72
N MET A 278 13.05 14.61 3.43
CA MET A 278 13.65 15.64 4.30
C MET A 278 12.97 17.02 4.19
N ARG A 279 12.04 17.24 3.25
CA ARG A 279 11.37 18.55 3.06
C ARG A 279 10.57 19.00 4.28
N LYS A 280 9.98 18.06 5.03
CA LYS A 280 9.37 18.36 6.32
C LYS A 280 10.44 18.25 7.41
N PRO A 281 10.66 19.31 8.21
CA PRO A 281 11.77 19.35 9.14
C PRO A 281 11.75 18.20 10.12
N TYR A 282 12.96 17.80 10.51
CA TYR A 282 13.22 16.86 11.56
C TYR A 282 12.53 17.29 12.87
N GLY A 283 11.35 16.74 13.17
CA GLY A 283 10.70 16.95 14.48
C GLY A 283 9.36 17.69 14.46
N THR A 284 8.79 18.03 13.32
CA THR A 284 7.39 18.51 13.28
C THR A 284 6.45 17.31 13.20
N SER A 285 6.21 16.68 14.36
CA SER A 285 4.99 15.91 14.57
C SER A 285 3.83 16.89 14.55
N ASN A 286 3.00 16.82 13.52
CA ASN A 286 1.63 17.27 13.62
C ASN A 286 0.78 15.99 13.60
N TYR A 287 0.53 15.50 14.81
CA TYR A 287 -0.52 14.56 15.24
C TYR A 287 -0.53 13.16 14.60
#